data_AF-A0A0D6JSR0-F1
#
_entry.id   AF-A0A0D6JSR0-F1
#
_cell.length_a   1.000
_cell.length_b   1.000
_cell.length_c   1.000
_cell.angle_alpha   90.00
_cell.angle_beta   90.00
_cell.angle_gamma   90.00
#
_symmetry.space_group_name_H-M   'P 1'
#
loop_
_entity.id
_entity.type
_entity.pdbx_description
1 polymer ?
#
loop_
_entity_poly.entity_id
_entity_poly.type
_entity_poly.pdbx_seq_one_letter_code
_entity_poly.pdbx_strand_id
1 'polypeptide(L)'
;MADEFIKGLGILTGSGLAWLVLASWYRTSSFESSKQLIEPLSSGATEGLFNIIGVTLMDVFLWFALLGALTFWVLIPAGHQIMSALEERRNAQ
;
A
#
# COMPACT_ATOMS: atom_id res chain seq x y z
N MET A 1 -3.51 -19.86 -3.46
CA MET A 1 -2.29 -19.41 -2.76
C MET A 1 -1.34 -18.62 -3.67
N ALA A 2 -0.82 -19.19 -4.77
CA ALA A 2 0.15 -18.49 -5.63
C ALA A 2 -0.45 -17.30 -6.41
N ASP A 3 -1.71 -17.38 -6.82
CA ASP A 3 -2.41 -16.30 -7.52
C ASP A 3 -2.62 -15.07 -6.63
N GLU A 4 -3.12 -15.26 -5.40
CA GLU A 4 -3.27 -14.19 -4.42
C GLU A 4 -1.92 -13.61 -4.01
N PHE A 5 -0.87 -14.46 -3.92
CA PHE A 5 0.48 -13.99 -3.65
C PHE A 5 0.98 -13.02 -4.74
N ILE A 6 0.88 -13.41 -6.01
CA ILE A 6 1.32 -12.59 -7.14
C ILE A 6 0.53 -11.28 -7.23
N LYS A 7 -0.78 -11.32 -6.97
CA LYS A 7 -1.60 -10.10 -6.91
C LYS A 7 -1.15 -9.14 -5.81
N GLY A 8 -0.94 -9.66 -4.59
CA GLY A 8 -0.42 -8.87 -3.48
C GLY A 8 0.98 -8.31 -3.76
N LEU A 9 1.87 -9.12 -4.34
CA LEU A 9 3.22 -8.70 -4.72
C LEU A 9 3.19 -7.60 -5.79
N GLY A 10 2.34 -7.74 -6.80
CA GLY A 10 2.18 -6.73 -7.86
C GLY A 10 1.69 -5.39 -7.30
N ILE A 11 0.71 -5.41 -6.38
CA ILE A 11 0.22 -4.19 -5.72
C ILE A 11 1.31 -3.57 -4.85
N LEU A 12 1.98 -4.38 -4.02
CA LEU A 12 3.02 -3.91 -3.11
C LEU A 12 4.18 -3.27 -3.88
N THR A 13 4.65 -3.93 -4.94
CA THR A 13 5.80 -3.46 -5.71
C THR A 13 5.44 -2.28 -6.61
N GLY A 14 4.37 -2.37 -7.39
CA GLY A 14 3.96 -1.28 -8.28
C GLY A 14 3.67 0.01 -7.52
N SER A 15 2.84 -0.09 -6.48
CA SER A 15 2.43 1.07 -5.68
C SER A 15 3.54 1.51 -4.72
N GLY A 16 4.28 0.57 -4.13
CA GLY A 16 5.39 0.87 -3.25
C GLY A 16 6.53 1.60 -3.97
N LEU A 17 6.86 1.21 -5.21
CA LEU A 17 7.85 1.93 -6.01
C LEU A 17 7.36 3.33 -6.40
N ALA A 18 6.09 3.47 -6.80
CA ALA A 18 5.51 4.78 -7.08
C ALA A 18 5.54 5.69 -5.85
N TRP A 19 5.24 5.13 -4.67
CA TRP A 19 5.37 5.83 -3.39
C TRP A 19 6.82 6.24 -3.11
N LEU A 20 7.80 5.35 -3.28
CA LEU A 20 9.21 5.66 -3.03
C LEU A 20 9.70 6.86 -3.85
N VAL A 21 9.31 6.95 -5.13
CA VAL A 21 9.66 8.09 -5.98
C VAL A 21 9.07 9.39 -5.43
N LEU A 22 7.78 9.40 -5.08
CA LEU A 22 7.12 10.61 -4.59
C LEU A 22 7.56 11.00 -3.17
N ALA A 23 7.79 10.02 -2.29
CA ALA A 23 8.30 10.25 -0.93
C ALA A 23 9.76 10.74 -0.95
N SER A 24 10.56 10.28 -1.92
CA SER A 24 11.89 10.86 -2.15
C SER A 24 11.80 12.32 -2.59
N TRP A 25 10.75 12.71 -3.31
CA TRP A 25 10.58 14.09 -3.79
C TRP A 25 10.04 15.03 -2.71
N TYR A 26 8.99 14.62 -1.98
CA TYR A 26 8.24 15.50 -1.08
C TYR A 26 8.58 15.34 0.40
N ARG A 27 9.24 14.25 0.81
CA ARG A 27 9.54 13.90 2.23
C ARG A 27 10.99 13.54 2.48
N THR A 28 11.92 13.96 1.61
CA THR A 28 13.35 13.70 1.79
C THR A 28 14.15 14.96 1.53
N SER A 29 14.50 15.68 2.59
CA SER A 29 15.30 16.91 2.51
C SER A 29 16.80 16.65 2.35
N SER A 30 17.31 15.51 2.83
CA SER A 30 18.73 15.13 2.76
C SER A 30 18.90 13.62 2.68
N PHE A 31 19.94 13.17 1.96
CA PHE A 31 20.29 11.75 1.88
C PHE A 31 21.00 11.20 3.13
N GLU A 32 21.50 12.10 3.98
CA GLU A 32 22.18 11.76 5.24
C GLU A 32 21.22 11.75 6.45
N SER A 33 19.93 11.97 6.21
CA SER A 33 18.91 12.01 7.26
C SER A 33 18.53 10.60 7.71
N SER A 34 18.30 10.40 9.00
CA SER A 34 17.73 9.15 9.53
C SER A 34 16.22 9.03 9.30
N LYS A 35 15.57 10.08 8.78
CA LYS A 35 14.11 10.17 8.64
C LYS A 35 13.64 10.18 7.18
N GLN A 36 14.48 9.78 6.24
CA GLN A 36 14.13 9.73 4.81
C GLN A 36 12.76 9.09 4.57
N LEU A 37 12.01 9.61 3.59
CA LEU A 37 10.67 9.15 3.18
C LEU A 37 9.55 9.39 4.20
N ILE A 38 9.89 9.65 5.47
CA ILE A 38 8.94 9.88 6.57
C ILE A 38 9.10 11.27 7.20
N GLU A 39 9.90 12.15 6.60
CA GLU A 39 9.98 13.53 7.04
C GLU A 39 8.63 14.24 6.83
N PRO A 40 8.41 15.37 7.55
CA PRO A 40 7.34 16.29 7.19
C PRO A 40 7.45 16.71 5.71
N LEU A 41 6.32 17.07 5.12
CA LEU A 41 6.29 17.59 3.75
C LEU A 41 7.22 18.81 3.62
N SER A 42 7.94 18.89 2.51
CA SER A 42 8.80 20.04 2.19
C SER A 42 7.99 21.33 2.12
N SER A 43 8.65 22.47 2.39
CA SER A 43 8.03 23.79 2.21
C SER A 43 7.51 23.95 0.78
N GLY A 44 6.26 24.37 0.62
CA GLY A 44 5.63 24.53 -0.68
C GLY A 44 5.11 23.23 -1.33
N ALA A 45 5.22 22.07 -0.67
CA ALA A 45 4.74 20.79 -1.20
C ALA A 45 3.22 20.73 -1.46
N THR A 46 2.46 21.71 -0.97
CA THR A 46 1.02 21.85 -1.23
C THR A 46 0.68 23.13 -1.99
N GLU A 47 1.69 23.83 -2.51
CA GLU A 47 1.50 25.04 -3.31
C GLU A 47 1.40 24.68 -4.79
N GLY A 48 0.23 24.96 -5.39
CA GLY A 48 -0.03 24.66 -6.79
C GLY A 48 -0.64 23.27 -7.02
N LEU A 49 -1.38 23.15 -8.14
CA LEU A 49 -2.21 21.98 -8.45
C LEU A 49 -1.39 20.68 -8.57
N PHE A 50 -0.26 20.71 -9.27
CA PHE A 50 0.56 19.51 -9.49
C PHE A 50 1.18 18.97 -8.20
N ASN A 51 1.58 19.85 -7.30
CA ASN A 51 2.12 19.49 -5.98
C ASN A 51 1.04 18.80 -5.12
N ILE A 52 -0.18 19.36 -5.09
CA ILE A 52 -1.32 18.75 -4.41
C ILE A 52 -1.61 17.35 -4.96
N ILE A 53 -1.64 17.18 -6.29
CA ILE A 53 -1.85 15.88 -6.91
C ILE A 53 -0.71 14.92 -6.52
N GLY A 54 0.55 15.37 -6.58
CA GLY A 54 1.71 14.56 -6.23
C GLY A 54 1.69 14.06 -4.79
N VAL A 55 1.42 14.95 -3.83
CA VAL A 55 1.30 14.58 -2.41
C VAL A 55 0.11 13.64 -2.18
N THR A 56 -1.02 13.89 -2.84
CA THR A 56 -2.19 13.01 -2.72
C THR A 56 -1.90 11.61 -3.27
N LEU A 57 -1.28 11.52 -4.44
CA LEU A 57 -0.89 10.23 -5.03
C LEU A 57 0.12 9.50 -4.16
N MET A 58 1.07 10.20 -3.54
CA MET A 58 2.01 9.62 -2.59
C MET A 58 1.27 8.91 -1.46
N ASP A 59 0.36 9.61 -0.77
CA ASP A 59 -0.40 9.02 0.34
C ASP A 59 -1.28 7.85 -0.13
N VAL A 60 -1.94 7.98 -1.29
CA VAL A 60 -2.73 6.89 -1.89
C VAL A 60 -1.88 5.67 -2.19
N PHE A 61 -0.71 5.84 -2.83
CA PHE A 61 0.15 4.73 -3.18
C PHE A 61 0.72 4.00 -1.96
N LEU A 62 1.06 4.72 -0.89
CA LEU A 62 1.48 4.09 0.37
C LEU A 62 0.40 3.16 0.91
N TRP A 63 -0.81 3.70 1.09
CA TRP A 63 -1.90 2.93 1.69
C TRP A 63 -2.39 1.82 0.76
N PHE A 64 -2.43 2.06 -0.54
CA PHE A 64 -2.80 1.04 -1.51
C PHE A 64 -1.77 -0.09 -1.56
N ALA A 65 -0.46 0.21 -1.45
CA ALA A 65 0.58 -0.81 -1.34
C ALA A 65 0.36 -1.70 -0.11
N LEU A 66 0.18 -1.07 1.07
CA LEU A 66 0.04 -1.80 2.34
C LEU A 66 -1.29 -2.56 2.43
N LEU A 67 -2.41 -1.86 2.29
CA LEU A 67 -3.74 -2.45 2.44
C LEU A 67 -4.05 -3.41 1.30
N GLY A 68 -3.65 -3.09 0.08
CA GLY A 68 -3.88 -3.95 -1.08
C GLY A 68 -3.10 -5.26 -0.96
N ALA A 69 -1.81 -5.21 -0.59
CA ALA A 69 -1.02 -6.42 -0.37
C ALA A 69 -1.59 -7.28 0.76
N LEU A 70 -1.91 -6.67 1.90
CA LEU A 70 -2.53 -7.37 3.04
C LEU A 70 -3.90 -7.97 2.68
N THR A 71 -4.67 -7.31 1.82
CA THR A 71 -5.97 -7.82 1.36
C THR A 71 -5.81 -9.15 0.63
N PHE A 72 -4.85 -9.25 -0.29
CA PHE A 72 -4.64 -10.49 -1.04
C PHE A 72 -3.90 -11.56 -0.25
N TRP A 73 -2.95 -11.18 0.60
CA TRP A 73 -2.19 -12.17 1.36
C TRP A 73 -2.91 -12.69 2.60
N VAL A 74 -3.78 -11.89 3.21
CA VAL A 74 -4.41 -12.21 4.50
C VAL A 74 -5.93 -12.21 4.39
N LEU A 75 -6.57 -11.09 4.03
CA LEU A 75 -8.03 -10.99 4.14
C LEU A 75 -8.77 -11.97 3.21
N ILE A 76 -8.39 -12.04 1.94
CA ILE A 76 -9.05 -12.93 0.97
C ILE A 76 -8.85 -14.41 1.35
N PRO A 77 -7.61 -14.89 1.60
CA PRO A 77 -7.39 -16.27 2.03
C PRO A 77 -8.09 -16.62 3.35
N ALA A 78 -8.13 -15.70 4.31
CA ALA A 78 -8.86 -15.90 5.56
C ALA A 78 -10.36 -16.01 5.31
N GLY A 79 -10.92 -15.13 4.45
CA GLY A 79 -12.33 -15.17 4.05
C GLY A 79 -12.71 -16.50 3.40
N HIS A 80 -11.90 -17.01 2.46
CA HIS A 80 -12.15 -18.31 1.85
C HIS A 80 -12.18 -19.45 2.88
N GLN A 81 -11.22 -19.48 3.80
CA GLN A 81 -11.16 -20.51 4.84
C GLN A 81 -12.36 -20.46 5.78
N ILE A 82 -12.81 -19.27 6.18
CA ILE A 82 -13.99 -19.09 7.03
C ILE A 82 -15.23 -19.61 6.30
N MET A 83 -15.41 -19.25 5.03
CA MET A 83 -16.56 -19.71 4.25
C MET A 83 -16.58 -21.23 4.08
N SER A 84 -15.44 -21.84 3.77
CA SER A 84 -15.33 -23.30 3.66
C SER A 84 -15.65 -24.00 4.99
N ALA A 85 -15.17 -23.48 6.12
CA ALA A 85 -15.45 -24.04 7.44
C ALA A 85 -16.93 -23.93 7.83
N LEU A 86 -17.62 -22.86 7.44
CA LEU A 86 -19.06 -22.70 7.69
C LEU A 86 -19.89 -23.66 6.84
N GLU A 87 -19.48 -23.89 5.59
CA GLU A 87 -20.16 -24.82 4.69
C GLU A 87 -20.00 -26.28 5.14
N GLU A 88 -18.81 -26.66 5.60
CA GLU A 88 -18.57 -28.00 6.16
C GLU A 88 -19.46 -28.27 7.38
N ARG A 89 -19.61 -27.29 8.27
CA ARG A 89 -20.51 -27.40 9.44
C ARG A 89 -21.97 -27.52 9.04
N ARG A 90 -22.41 -26.79 8.00
CA ARG A 90 -23.78 -26.87 7.50
C ARG A 90 -24.10 -28.25 6.90
N ASN A 91 -23.16 -28.83 6.15
CA ASN A 91 -23.36 -30.12 5.50
C ASN A 91 -23.25 -31.31 6.46
N ALA A 92 -22.64 -31.10 7.64
CA ALA A 92 -22.55 -32.09 8.71
C ALA A 92 -23.80 -32.16 9.61
N GLN A 93 -24.78 -31.28 9.40
CA GLN A 93 -26.10 -31.28 10.04
C GLN A 93 -27.16 -31.86 9.10
#